data_AF-A0A2U1WGG6-F1
#
_entry.id   AF-A0A2U1WGG6-F1
#
_cell.length_a   1.000
_cell.length_b   1.000
_cell.length_c   1.000
_cell.angle_alpha   90.00
_cell.angle_beta   90.00
_cell.angle_gamma   90.00
#
_symmetry.space_group_name_H-M   'P 1'
#
loop_
_entity.id
_entity.type
_entity.pdbx_description
1 polymer ?
#
loop_
_entity_poly.entity_id
_entity_poly.type
_entity_poly.pdbx_seq_one_letter_code
_entity_poly.pdbx_strand_id
1 'polypeptide(L)'
;MTATLRAVLATPETVVFTDHGTESRALPWQPPAVITEAMKRDAVHALGALKVRSRPATQGEAEAFVAHLANLCAGKDLPPESKLMGAVSSILRAEYPAAVINDPGALDRVMQRLSSPDRPTWWPSWPELDMALDAERSALREQWRRLDVLAKGNSGARAMLARQRQDDSPPSATEEQKARVRELLAAAGFALKSDPHPLRDSPLTR
;
A
#
# COMPACT_ATOMS: atom_id res chain seq x y z
N MET A 1 -5.60 12.47 16.27
CA MET A 1 -5.96 11.07 15.94
C MET A 1 -6.10 10.28 17.24
N THR A 2 -7.25 9.66 17.47
CA THR A 2 -7.55 8.89 18.70
C THR A 2 -6.69 7.62 18.79
N ALA A 3 -6.48 7.10 20.01
CA ALA A 3 -5.70 5.88 20.23
C ALA A 3 -6.37 4.66 19.57
N THR A 4 -7.70 4.59 19.62
CA THR A 4 -8.51 3.56 18.95
C THR A 4 -8.33 3.58 17.44
N LEU A 5 -8.37 4.76 16.80
CA LEU A 5 -8.14 4.87 15.36
C LEU A 5 -6.71 4.47 14.99
N ARG A 6 -5.72 4.82 15.83
CA ARG A 6 -4.32 4.37 15.65
C ARG A 6 -4.20 2.85 15.65
N ALA A 7 -4.79 2.17 16.64
CA ALA A 7 -4.74 0.71 16.74
C ALA A 7 -5.42 0.03 15.55
N VAL A 8 -6.55 0.58 15.07
CA VAL A 8 -7.28 0.05 13.91
C VAL A 8 -6.51 0.22 12.62
N LEU A 9 -5.70 1.26 12.48
CA LEU A 9 -4.88 1.49 11.28
C LEU A 9 -3.58 0.68 11.27
N ALA A 10 -3.20 0.04 12.38
CA ALA A 10 -1.97 -0.74 12.45
C ALA A 10 -2.07 -2.00 11.58
N THR A 11 -0.97 -2.38 10.92
CA THR A 11 -0.91 -3.65 10.19
C THR A 11 -0.77 -4.79 11.21
N PRO A 12 -1.66 -5.80 11.18
CA PRO A 12 -1.50 -6.95 12.08
C PRO A 12 -0.29 -7.79 11.68
N GLU A 13 0.48 -8.20 12.69
CA GLU A 13 1.62 -9.11 12.53
C GLU A 13 1.25 -10.50 13.04
N THR A 14 1.58 -11.54 12.27
CA THR A 14 1.46 -12.93 12.71
C THR A 14 2.83 -13.57 12.78
N VAL A 15 3.12 -14.21 13.91
CA VAL A 15 4.31 -15.04 14.08
C VAL A 15 4.06 -16.37 13.38
N VAL A 16 4.81 -16.63 12.31
CA VAL A 16 4.85 -17.92 11.63
C VAL A 16 6.09 -18.65 12.12
N PHE A 17 5.89 -19.87 12.62
CA PHE A 17 6.99 -20.75 12.99
C PHE A 17 7.43 -21.52 11.74
N THR A 18 8.66 -21.30 11.28
CA THR A 18 9.30 -22.03 10.20
C THR A 18 10.42 -22.92 10.74
N ASP A 19 10.91 -23.87 9.94
CA ASP A 19 12.01 -24.78 10.32
C ASP A 19 13.33 -24.03 10.62
N HIS A 20 13.40 -22.71 10.37
CA HIS A 20 14.55 -21.84 10.64
C HIS A 20 14.30 -20.80 11.74
N GLY A 21 13.14 -20.80 12.39
CA GLY A 21 12.82 -19.89 13.50
C GLY A 21 11.42 -19.29 13.42
N THR A 22 11.15 -18.31 14.29
CA THR A 22 9.91 -17.51 14.25
C THR A 22 10.07 -16.32 13.32
N GLU A 23 9.33 -16.30 12.21
CA GLU A 23 9.25 -15.17 11.30
C GLU A 23 7.95 -14.39 11.57
N SER A 24 8.05 -13.10 11.92
CA SER A 24 6.88 -12.22 11.96
C SER A 24 6.52 -11.82 10.53
N ARG A 25 5.37 -12.28 10.04
CA ARG A 25 4.83 -11.90 8.73
C ARG A 25 3.67 -10.92 8.90
N ALA A 26 3.78 -9.77 8.27
CA ALA A 26 2.69 -8.80 8.21
C ALA A 26 1.53 -9.38 7.39
N LEU A 27 0.34 -9.42 7.98
CA LEU A 27 -0.88 -9.83 7.28
C LEU A 27 -1.46 -8.66 6.48
N PRO A 28 -2.23 -8.94 5.41
CA PRO A 28 -3.03 -7.93 4.75
C PRO A 28 -3.96 -7.27 5.78
N TRP A 29 -3.91 -5.94 5.85
CA TRP A 29 -4.82 -5.20 6.73
C TRP A 29 -6.27 -5.47 6.34
N GLN A 30 -7.10 -5.75 7.35
CA GLN A 30 -8.53 -5.95 7.20
C GLN A 30 -9.29 -4.88 7.99
N PRO A 31 -10.38 -4.32 7.44
CA PRO A 31 -11.20 -3.37 8.18
C PRO A 31 -11.88 -4.07 9.38
N PRO A 32 -12.16 -3.34 10.48
CA PRO A 32 -12.90 -3.87 11.61
C PRO A 32 -14.27 -4.43 11.20
N ALA A 33 -14.70 -5.51 11.85
CA ALA A 33 -16.01 -6.13 11.61
C ALA A 33 -17.18 -5.15 11.86
N VAL A 34 -17.02 -4.23 12.82
CA VAL A 34 -18.00 -3.17 13.13
C VAL A 34 -17.30 -1.83 13.08
N ILE A 35 -17.73 -0.96 12.16
CA ILE A 35 -17.24 0.43 12.07
C ILE A 35 -18.28 1.36 12.71
N THR A 36 -17.95 1.89 13.88
CA THR A 36 -18.84 2.80 14.63
C THR A 36 -18.88 4.20 14.01
N GLU A 37 -19.95 4.96 14.26
CA GLU A 37 -20.07 6.36 13.80
C GLU A 37 -18.98 7.28 14.39
N ALA A 38 -18.47 6.97 15.59
CA ALA A 38 -17.32 7.68 16.16
C ALA A 38 -16.06 7.44 15.31
N MET A 39 -15.79 6.19 14.92
CA MET A 39 -14.65 5.85 14.05
C MET A 39 -14.76 6.47 12.67
N LYS A 40 -15.96 6.54 12.09
CA LYS A 40 -16.18 7.21 10.80
C LYS A 40 -15.86 8.70 10.88
N ARG A 41 -16.39 9.39 11.90
CA ARG A 41 -16.13 10.83 12.11
C ARG A 41 -14.64 11.09 12.31
N ASP A 42 -13.98 10.29 13.14
CA ASP A 42 -12.53 10.38 13.37
C ASP A 42 -11.74 10.14 12.08
N ALA A 43 -12.14 9.15 11.28
CA ALA A 43 -11.49 8.83 10.01
C ALA A 43 -11.67 9.94 8.97
N VAL A 44 -12.87 10.54 8.84
CA VAL A 44 -13.13 11.68 7.97
C VAL A 44 -12.27 12.87 8.38
N HIS A 45 -12.19 13.18 9.67
CA HIS A 45 -11.34 14.26 10.17
C HIS A 45 -9.86 13.99 9.89
N ALA A 46 -9.40 12.75 10.12
CA ALA A 46 -8.02 12.34 9.83
C ALA A 46 -7.70 12.41 8.32
N LEU A 47 -8.62 12.02 7.44
CA LEU A 47 -8.47 12.18 5.99
C LEU A 47 -8.37 13.65 5.58
N GLY A 48 -9.20 14.51 6.15
CA GLY A 48 -9.14 15.95 5.89
C GLY A 48 -7.78 16.53 6.25
N ALA A 49 -7.28 16.22 7.46
CA ALA A 49 -5.95 16.64 7.89
C ALA A 49 -4.83 16.06 7.02
N LEU A 50 -4.94 14.78 6.63
CA LEU A 50 -3.98 14.11 5.77
C LEU A 50 -3.94 14.77 4.38
N LYS A 51 -5.10 15.09 3.79
CA LYS A 51 -5.22 15.77 2.49
C LYS A 51 -4.48 17.11 2.47
N VAL A 52 -4.68 17.92 3.51
CA VAL A 52 -4.03 19.24 3.62
C VAL A 52 -2.50 19.08 3.73
N ARG A 53 -2.05 18.09 4.50
CA ARG A 53 -0.62 17.82 4.72
C ARG A 53 0.06 17.14 3.54
N SER A 54 -0.67 16.42 2.69
CA SER A 54 -0.13 15.69 1.54
C SER A 54 0.02 16.53 0.27
N ARG A 55 -0.04 17.86 0.37
CA ARG A 55 0.38 18.76 -0.73
C ARG A 55 1.82 18.47 -1.15
N PRO A 56 2.24 18.76 -2.39
CA PRO A 56 3.65 18.68 -2.77
C PRO A 56 4.52 19.50 -1.81
N ALA A 57 5.70 18.99 -1.47
CA ALA A 57 6.67 19.68 -0.64
C ALA A 57 7.16 20.98 -1.30
N THR A 58 7.34 22.02 -0.49
CA THR A 58 7.94 23.28 -0.91
C THR A 58 9.47 23.19 -0.88
N GLN A 59 10.14 24.13 -1.56
CA GLN A 59 11.60 24.18 -1.59
C GLN A 59 12.22 24.25 -0.19
N GLY A 60 11.71 25.12 0.68
CA GLY A 60 12.23 25.24 2.05
C GLY A 60 12.01 23.98 2.90
N GLU A 61 10.91 23.25 2.70
CA GLU A 61 10.66 21.97 3.37
C GLU A 61 11.64 20.89 2.88
N ALA A 62 11.89 20.83 1.57
CA ALA A 62 12.85 19.89 0.98
C ALA A 62 14.29 20.19 1.40
N GLU A 63 14.70 21.46 1.43
CA GLU A 63 16.01 21.89 1.91
C GLU A 63 16.21 21.55 3.38
N ALA A 64 15.22 21.84 4.24
CA ALA A 64 15.28 21.51 5.66
C ALA A 64 15.39 19.99 5.90
N PHE A 65 14.65 19.19 5.14
CA PHE A 65 14.71 17.74 5.21
C PHE A 65 16.08 17.20 4.78
N VAL A 66 16.60 17.65 3.63
CA VAL A 66 17.91 17.24 3.11
C VAL A 66 19.03 17.66 4.06
N ALA A 67 18.95 18.86 4.64
CA ALA A 67 19.91 19.33 5.64
C ALA A 67 19.86 18.48 6.92
N HIS A 68 18.67 18.13 7.40
CA HIS A 68 18.51 17.28 8.58
C HIS A 68 19.04 15.86 8.32
N LEU A 69 18.73 15.30 7.14
CA LEU A 69 19.28 14.01 6.72
C LEU A 69 20.82 14.08 6.66
N ALA A 70 21.39 15.16 6.11
CA ALA A 70 22.84 15.32 6.00
C ALA A 70 23.51 15.43 7.37
N ASN A 71 22.88 16.12 8.32
CA ASN A 71 23.33 16.19 9.71
C ASN A 71 23.30 14.83 10.41
N LEU A 72 22.31 13.99 10.11
CA LEU A 72 22.22 12.63 10.68
C LEU A 72 23.15 11.63 10.01
N CYS A 73 23.47 11.86 8.72
CA CYS A 73 24.51 11.15 8.00
C CYS A 73 25.93 11.63 8.36
N ALA A 74 26.11 12.50 9.36
CA ALA A 74 27.41 13.03 9.74
C ALA A 74 28.36 11.92 10.25
N GLY A 75 29.07 11.31 9.31
CA GLY A 75 30.43 10.83 9.50
C GLY A 75 31.42 12.00 9.48
N LYS A 76 32.67 11.76 9.05
CA LYS A 76 33.77 12.76 9.09
C LYS A 76 33.58 13.99 8.19
N ASP A 77 32.81 13.91 7.09
CA ASP A 77 32.64 15.00 6.12
C ASP A 77 31.22 15.07 5.55
N LEU A 78 30.66 16.29 5.50
CA LEU A 78 29.40 16.59 4.81
C LEU A 78 29.57 16.40 3.28
N PRO A 79 28.51 15.95 2.57
CA PRO A 79 28.55 15.84 1.12
C PRO A 79 28.66 17.22 0.45
N PRO A 80 29.21 17.31 -0.78
CA PRO A 80 29.28 18.55 -1.54
C PRO A 80 27.90 19.20 -1.72
N GLU A 81 27.85 20.53 -1.71
CA GLU A 81 26.63 21.32 -1.90
C GLU A 81 25.86 20.94 -3.18
N SER A 82 26.58 20.59 -4.26
CA SER A 82 25.98 20.12 -5.51
C SER A 82 25.14 18.84 -5.35
N LYS A 83 25.53 17.92 -4.45
CA LYS A 83 24.75 16.70 -4.16
C LYS A 83 23.51 17.01 -3.33
N LEU A 84 23.62 17.93 -2.36
CA LEU A 84 22.50 18.38 -1.54
C LEU A 84 21.45 19.08 -2.41
N MET A 85 21.86 20.03 -3.26
CA MET A 85 20.98 20.70 -4.20
C MET A 85 20.38 19.75 -5.24
N GLY A 86 21.14 18.73 -5.66
CA GLY A 86 20.64 17.65 -6.50
C GLY A 86 19.50 16.87 -5.85
N ALA A 87 19.63 16.51 -4.56
CA ALA A 87 18.59 15.82 -3.82
C ALA A 87 17.33 16.68 -3.63
N VAL A 88 17.48 17.96 -3.29
CA VAL A 88 16.37 18.92 -3.19
C VAL A 88 15.63 19.02 -4.53
N SER A 89 16.36 19.20 -5.62
CA SER A 89 15.79 19.28 -6.97
C SER A 89 15.00 18.01 -7.33
N SER A 90 15.53 16.83 -7.01
CA SER A 90 14.85 15.57 -7.27
C SER A 90 13.59 15.38 -6.43
N ILE A 91 13.60 15.79 -5.16
CA ILE A 91 12.40 15.77 -4.28
C ILE A 91 11.27 16.61 -4.87
N LEU A 92 11.61 17.82 -5.33
CA LEU A 92 10.65 18.75 -5.92
C LEU A 92 10.12 18.24 -7.27
N ARG A 93 10.98 17.68 -8.13
CA ARG A 93 10.59 17.11 -9.43
C ARG A 93 9.71 15.86 -9.30
N ALA A 94 9.95 15.03 -8.28
CA ALA A 94 9.16 13.84 -8.00
C ALA A 94 7.85 14.12 -7.24
N GLU A 95 7.58 15.40 -6.92
CA GLU A 95 6.39 15.88 -6.20
C GLU A 95 6.12 15.10 -4.91
N TYR A 96 7.17 14.87 -4.12
CA TYR A 96 7.01 14.15 -2.85
C TYR A 96 6.04 14.89 -1.91
N PRO A 97 5.12 14.19 -1.23
CA PRO A 97 4.17 14.83 -0.33
C PRO A 97 4.88 15.48 0.87
N ALA A 98 4.50 16.70 1.21
CA ALA A 98 4.96 17.41 2.41
C ALA A 98 4.67 16.61 3.69
N ALA A 99 3.64 15.75 3.69
CA ALA A 99 3.35 14.84 4.80
C ALA A 99 4.48 13.83 5.07
N VAL A 100 5.26 13.44 4.05
CA VAL A 100 6.44 12.58 4.20
C VAL A 100 7.63 13.41 4.66
N ILE A 101 7.87 14.54 3.99
CA ILE A 101 9.04 15.40 4.22
C ILE A 101 9.03 16.05 5.61
N ASN A 102 7.86 16.45 6.08
CA ASN A 102 7.69 17.11 7.39
C ASN A 102 7.36 16.12 8.53
N ASP A 103 7.32 14.80 8.29
CA ASP A 103 7.08 13.83 9.35
C ASP A 103 8.36 13.60 10.16
N PRO A 104 8.41 13.95 11.46
CA PRO A 104 9.59 13.76 12.29
C PRO A 104 10.04 12.30 12.33
N GLY A 105 9.10 11.36 12.32
CA GLY A 105 9.42 9.93 12.34
C GLY A 105 9.79 9.33 10.98
N ALA A 106 9.50 10.02 9.87
CA ALA A 106 9.85 9.52 8.54
C ALA A 106 11.36 9.52 8.32
N LEU A 107 12.05 10.51 8.87
CA LEU A 107 13.50 10.62 8.74
C LEU A 107 14.21 9.46 9.46
N ASP A 108 13.78 9.11 10.68
CA ASP A 108 14.31 7.94 11.40
C ASP A 108 14.07 6.63 10.63
N ARG A 109 12.86 6.45 10.05
CA ARG A 109 12.54 5.25 9.27
C ARG A 109 13.31 5.19 7.95
N VAL A 110 13.53 6.34 7.29
CA VAL A 110 14.38 6.44 6.11
C VAL A 110 15.82 6.06 6.47
N MET A 111 16.34 6.61 7.57
CA MET A 111 17.68 6.26 8.08
C MET A 111 17.80 4.79 8.44
N GLN A 112 16.80 4.17 9.08
CA GLN A 112 16.80 2.74 9.37
C GLN A 112 16.88 1.89 8.09
N ARG A 113 16.19 2.28 7.01
CA ARG A 113 16.24 1.56 5.73
C ARG A 113 17.56 1.75 4.99
N LEU A 114 18.17 2.92 5.13
CA LEU A 114 19.46 3.25 4.53
C LEU A 114 20.64 2.66 5.33
N SER A 115 20.43 2.42 6.63
CA SER A 115 21.42 1.83 7.52
C SER A 115 21.51 0.33 7.26
N SER A 116 22.70 -0.13 6.92
CA SER A 116 23.04 -1.55 6.85
C SER A 116 24.16 -1.82 7.85
N PRO A 117 24.14 -2.94 8.60
CA PRO A 117 25.13 -3.23 9.63
C PRO A 117 26.58 -3.24 9.10
N ASP A 118 26.77 -3.45 7.80
CA ASP A 118 28.09 -3.50 7.15
C ASP A 118 28.52 -2.17 6.50
N ARG A 119 27.78 -1.06 6.68
CA ARG A 119 28.05 0.22 6.00
C ARG A 119 28.30 1.36 6.99
N PRO A 120 29.43 2.10 6.88
CA PRO A 120 29.61 3.33 7.64
C PRO A 120 28.51 4.34 7.27
N THR A 121 28.12 5.21 8.20
CA THR A 121 27.08 6.23 7.95
C THR A 121 27.65 7.30 7.00
N TRP A 122 27.35 7.18 5.71
CA TRP A 122 27.73 8.13 4.66
C TRP A 122 26.49 8.60 3.89
N TRP A 123 26.58 9.75 3.21
CA TRP A 123 25.46 10.35 2.47
C TRP A 123 24.94 9.42 1.35
N PRO A 124 23.67 8.97 1.37
CA PRO A 124 23.16 7.99 0.41
C PRO A 124 23.17 8.53 -1.02
N SER A 125 23.26 7.62 -1.99
CA SER A 125 23.00 7.97 -3.38
C SER A 125 21.51 8.33 -3.59
N TRP A 126 21.20 9.13 -4.62
CA TRP A 126 19.80 9.49 -4.90
C TRP A 126 18.89 8.26 -5.10
N PRO A 127 19.27 7.20 -5.85
CA PRO A 127 18.44 6.01 -5.99
C PRO A 127 18.11 5.31 -4.66
N GLU A 128 19.07 5.25 -3.72
CA GLU A 128 18.84 4.66 -2.40
C GLU A 128 17.87 5.52 -1.57
N LEU A 129 18.04 6.84 -1.60
CA LEU A 129 17.15 7.78 -0.92
C LEU A 129 15.73 7.75 -1.53
N ASP A 130 15.63 7.71 -2.85
CA ASP A 130 14.36 7.64 -3.58
C ASP A 130 13.59 6.37 -3.21
N MET A 131 14.26 5.20 -3.19
CA MET A 131 13.64 3.95 -2.73
C MET A 131 13.13 4.04 -1.29
N ALA A 132 13.90 4.66 -0.38
CA ALA A 132 13.49 4.82 1.01
C ALA A 132 12.30 5.78 1.16
N LEU A 133 12.28 6.88 0.41
CA LEU A 133 11.17 7.83 0.36
C LEU A 133 9.93 7.22 -0.32
N ASP A 134 10.13 6.35 -1.30
CA ASP A 134 9.04 5.64 -1.98
C ASP A 134 8.33 4.64 -1.08
N ALA A 135 9.06 4.00 -0.17
CA ALA A 135 8.46 3.20 0.88
C ALA A 135 7.55 4.03 1.79
N GLU A 136 7.98 5.24 2.18
CA GLU A 136 7.16 6.17 2.99
C GLU A 136 5.96 6.70 2.20
N ARG A 137 6.14 7.04 0.92
CA ARG A 137 5.05 7.43 0.02
C ARG A 137 4.01 6.32 -0.10
N SER A 138 4.45 5.07 -0.18
CA SER A 138 3.58 3.90 -0.24
C SER A 138 2.85 3.65 1.09
N ALA A 139 3.54 3.81 2.22
CA ALA A 139 2.93 3.74 3.54
C ALA A 139 1.85 4.82 3.75
N LEU A 140 2.10 6.04 3.26
CA LEU A 140 1.13 7.13 3.29
C LEU A 140 -0.12 6.83 2.44
N ARG A 141 0.08 6.28 1.23
CA ARG A 141 -1.03 5.84 0.35
C ARG A 141 -1.86 4.75 1.01
N GLU A 142 -1.20 3.80 1.67
CA GLU A 142 -1.88 2.72 2.38
C GLU A 142 -2.66 3.25 3.60
N GLN A 143 -2.09 4.17 4.37
CA GLN A 143 -2.80 4.85 5.45
C GLN A 143 -4.03 5.59 4.93
N TRP A 144 -3.90 6.30 3.81
CA TRP A 144 -5.02 6.97 3.15
C TRP A 144 -6.12 5.97 2.78
N ARG A 145 -5.74 4.85 2.15
CA ARG A 145 -6.67 3.78 1.75
C ARG A 145 -7.44 3.23 2.96
N ARG A 146 -6.75 2.92 4.05
CA ARG A 146 -7.37 2.40 5.29
C ARG A 146 -8.34 3.42 5.89
N LEU A 147 -7.93 4.68 5.96
CA LEU A 147 -8.79 5.76 6.43
C LEU A 147 -10.01 5.98 5.54
N ASP A 148 -9.88 5.91 4.22
CA ASP A 148 -10.99 6.01 3.26
C ASP A 148 -12.01 4.88 3.44
N VAL A 149 -11.54 3.64 3.65
CA VAL A 149 -12.41 2.50 3.97
C VAL A 149 -13.19 2.76 5.26
N LEU A 150 -12.52 3.25 6.31
CA LEU A 150 -13.18 3.57 7.59
C LEU A 150 -14.16 4.73 7.48
N ALA A 151 -13.81 5.78 6.73
CA ALA A 151 -14.67 6.94 6.51
C ALA A 151 -15.95 6.57 5.74
N LYS A 152 -15.84 5.68 4.76
CA LYS A 152 -16.99 5.09 4.04
C LYS A 152 -17.80 4.13 4.90
N GLY A 153 -17.24 3.62 6.00
CA GLY A 153 -17.94 2.71 6.90
C GLY A 153 -18.16 1.31 6.31
N ASN A 154 -19.26 0.66 6.70
CA ASN A 154 -19.54 -0.72 6.29
C ASN A 154 -19.65 -0.93 4.77
N SER A 155 -20.03 0.10 4.00
CA SER A 155 -20.03 0.03 2.53
C SER A 155 -18.61 -0.01 1.96
N GLY A 156 -17.69 0.78 2.51
CA GLY A 156 -16.27 0.78 2.15
C GLY A 156 -15.59 -0.56 2.46
N ALA A 157 -15.86 -1.11 3.65
CA ALA A 157 -15.32 -2.41 4.06
C ALA A 157 -15.80 -3.55 3.15
N ARG A 158 -17.09 -3.57 2.80
CA ARG A 158 -17.65 -4.58 1.87
C ARG A 158 -17.06 -4.48 0.47
N ALA A 159 -16.89 -3.25 -0.05
CA ALA A 159 -16.31 -3.04 -1.38
C ALA A 159 -14.84 -3.49 -1.44
N MET A 160 -14.05 -3.23 -0.39
CA MET A 160 -12.67 -3.71 -0.29
C MET A 160 -12.61 -5.25 -0.29
N LEU A 161 -13.45 -5.91 0.52
CA LEU A 161 -13.50 -7.37 0.58
C LEU A 161 -13.93 -7.99 -0.76
N ALA A 162 -14.87 -7.35 -1.47
CA ALA A 162 -15.28 -7.79 -2.80
C ALA A 162 -14.12 -7.70 -3.81
N ARG A 163 -13.35 -6.62 -3.76
CA ARG A 163 -12.17 -6.43 -4.62
C ARG A 163 -11.06 -7.43 -4.31
N GLN A 164 -10.76 -7.69 -3.04
CA GLN A 164 -9.79 -8.72 -2.64
C GLN A 164 -10.17 -10.10 -3.18
N ARG A 165 -11.46 -10.48 -3.12
CA ARG A 165 -11.93 -11.75 -3.71
C ARG A 165 -11.78 -11.81 -5.23
N GLN A 166 -11.85 -10.67 -5.92
CA GLN A 166 -11.62 -10.61 -7.37
C GLN A 166 -10.12 -10.71 -7.69
N ASP A 167 -9.26 -10.06 -6.91
CA ASP A 167 -7.81 -10.13 -7.08
C ASP A 167 -7.24 -11.53 -6.71
N ASP A 168 -7.84 -12.20 -5.72
CA ASP A 168 -7.52 -13.59 -5.31
C ASP A 168 -8.28 -14.64 -6.14
N SER A 169 -9.15 -14.23 -7.08
CA SER A 169 -9.79 -15.17 -7.99
C SER A 169 -8.73 -15.72 -8.93
N PRO A 170 -8.55 -17.06 -9.00
CA PRO A 170 -7.65 -17.64 -9.98
C PRO A 170 -8.08 -17.17 -11.38
N PRO A 171 -7.13 -16.96 -12.32
CA PRO A 171 -7.47 -16.53 -13.67
C PRO A 171 -8.55 -17.46 -14.23
N SER A 172 -9.58 -16.88 -14.84
CA SER A 172 -10.64 -17.66 -15.49
C SER A 172 -9.99 -18.73 -16.36
N ALA A 173 -10.27 -20.01 -16.07
CA ALA A 173 -9.72 -21.12 -16.81
C ALA A 173 -9.87 -20.87 -18.31
N THR A 174 -8.80 -21.07 -19.08
CA THR A 174 -8.85 -20.91 -20.53
C THR A 174 -9.82 -21.92 -21.13
N GLU A 175 -10.38 -21.64 -22.32
CA GLU A 175 -11.30 -22.57 -22.98
C GLU A 175 -10.66 -23.96 -23.19
N GLU A 176 -9.35 -24.02 -23.39
CA GLU A 176 -8.57 -25.27 -23.46
C GLU A 176 -8.54 -26.02 -22.13
N GLN A 177 -8.33 -25.31 -21.01
CA GLN A 177 -8.37 -25.92 -19.67
C GLN A 177 -9.78 -26.41 -19.33
N LYS A 178 -10.83 -25.67 -19.71
CA LYS A 178 -12.22 -26.11 -19.56
C LYS A 178 -12.51 -27.34 -20.42
N ALA A 179 -12.05 -27.38 -21.67
CA ALA A 179 -12.21 -28.52 -22.56
C ALA A 179 -11.54 -29.78 -21.99
N ARG A 180 -10.31 -29.64 -21.46
CA ARG A 180 -9.56 -30.76 -20.87
C ARG A 180 -10.19 -31.29 -19.59
N VAL A 181 -10.77 -30.42 -18.76
CA VAL A 181 -11.53 -30.83 -17.57
C VAL A 181 -12.84 -31.54 -17.97
N ARG A 182 -13.52 -31.07 -19.03
CA ARG A 182 -14.72 -31.76 -19.56
C ARG A 182 -14.38 -33.16 -20.09
N GLU A 183 -13.25 -33.29 -20.77
CA GLU A 183 -12.77 -34.58 -21.28
C GLU A 183 -12.42 -35.55 -20.15
N LEU A 184 -11.74 -35.07 -19.10
CA LEU A 184 -11.44 -35.87 -17.89
C LEU A 184 -12.71 -36.28 -17.13
N LEU A 185 -13.70 -35.40 -17.01
CA LEU A 185 -14.98 -35.70 -16.39
C LEU A 185 -15.79 -36.72 -17.20
N ALA A 186 -15.78 -36.61 -18.53
CA ALA A 186 -16.39 -37.58 -19.43
C ALA A 186 -15.70 -38.94 -19.35
N ALA A 187 -14.36 -38.97 -19.31
CA ALA A 187 -13.58 -40.19 -19.13
C ALA A 187 -13.81 -40.86 -17.76
N ALA A 188 -14.11 -40.07 -16.72
CA ALA A 188 -14.49 -40.55 -15.40
C ALA A 188 -15.97 -40.96 -15.28
N GLY A 189 -16.75 -40.92 -16.38
CA GLY A 189 -18.15 -41.35 -16.42
C GLY A 189 -19.16 -40.32 -15.92
N PHE A 190 -18.75 -39.07 -15.69
CA PHE A 190 -19.69 -38.00 -15.34
C PHE A 190 -20.32 -37.40 -16.61
N ALA A 191 -21.64 -37.60 -16.77
CA ALA A 191 -22.40 -37.01 -17.86
C ALA A 191 -22.59 -35.49 -17.64
N LEU A 192 -21.80 -34.68 -18.35
CA LEU A 192 -22.02 -33.24 -18.43
C LEU A 192 -23.22 -32.97 -19.34
N LYS A 193 -24.36 -32.59 -18.75
CA LYS A 193 -25.53 -32.13 -19.50
C LYS A 193 -25.17 -30.84 -20.25
N SER A 194 -24.94 -30.95 -21.55
CA SER A 194 -24.94 -29.83 -22.47
C SER A 194 -26.38 -29.57 -22.92
N ASP A 195 -27.09 -28.68 -22.24
CA ASP A 195 -28.29 -28.05 -22.81
C ASP A 195 -27.89 -26.70 -23.42
N PRO A 196 -27.82 -26.56 -24.75
CA PRO A 196 -27.95 -25.27 -25.38
C PRO A 196 -29.42 -24.87 -25.28
N HIS A 197 -29.71 -23.79 -24.56
CA HIS A 197 -31.05 -23.21 -24.50
C HIS A 197 -31.44 -22.77 -25.92
N PRO A 198 -32.48 -23.35 -26.57
CA PRO A 198 -32.87 -22.92 -27.89
C PRO A 198 -33.49 -21.52 -27.79
N LEU A 199 -32.94 -20.58 -28.56
CA LEU A 199 -33.56 -19.28 -28.83
C LEU A 199 -34.96 -19.55 -29.39
N ARG A 200 -35.97 -19.13 -28.63
CA ARG A 200 -37.37 -19.26 -28.99
C ARG A 200 -37.71 -18.17 -30.01
N ASP A 201 -37.43 -18.44 -31.27
CA ASP A 201 -38.04 -17.69 -32.38
C ASP A 201 -39.55 -17.89 -32.31
N SER A 202 -40.27 -16.81 -32.07
CA SER A 202 -41.73 -16.78 -32.15
C SER A 202 -42.14 -16.30 -33.54
N PRO A 203 -42.81 -17.11 -34.37
CA PRO A 203 -43.53 -16.60 -35.53
C PRO A 203 -44.90 -16.07 -35.06
N LEU A 204 -45.11 -14.76 -35.17
CA LEU A 204 -46.44 -14.16 -35.13
C LEU A 204 -47.02 -14.19 -36.55
N THR A 205 -47.86 -15.17 -36.85
CA THR A 205 -48.80 -15.11 -37.97
C THR A 205 -50.14 -14.58 -37.47
N ARG A 206 -50.71 -13.62 -38.22
CA ARG A 206 -52.12 -13.27 -38.22
C ARG A 206 -52.90 -14.24 -39.09
#